data_AF-A0A354GK99-F1
#
_entry.id   AF-A0A354GK99-F1
#
_cell.length_a   1.000
_cell.length_b   1.000
_cell.length_c   1.000
_cell.angle_alpha   90.00
_cell.angle_beta   90.00
_cell.angle_gamma   90.00
#
_symmetry.space_group_name_H-M   'P 1'
#
loop_
_entity.id
_entity.type
_entity.pdbx_description
1 polymer ?
#
loop_
_entity_poly.entity_id
_entity_poly.type
_entity_poly.pdbx_seq_one_letter_code
_entity_poly.pdbx_strand_id
1 'polypeptide(L)'
;MIRIVTILKRQAPSAFSCALIPFFLSLILLSAGAWKGYELFTAPLPETSLWTSRGFLIAVIESEFALGLWLLFGLWPHGARRAALAAFLVFFVVSLFMALAGESSCGCFGRVPVSPRYIAVLDFAASLSLWLWRPSAIAVERPVGSRLLRVAAVLLLFLLVGVPSGIVLAAHRPTSLNPDAEIDANQSVVLLEPDKWIGRRCPLLKYIDVGDELSHGGWIVVLYHHDCPRCQEVAPEYEARATAAAADPAAPRTAFIAVYLR
;
A
#
# COMPACT_ATOMS: atom_id res chain seq x y z
N MET A 1 -52.08 -36.26 -17.46
CA MET A 1 -50.83 -35.77 -16.82
C MET A 1 -50.58 -34.35 -17.30
N ILE A 2 -50.85 -33.34 -16.46
CA ILE A 2 -50.71 -31.92 -16.79
C ILE A 2 -49.32 -31.47 -16.32
N ARG A 3 -48.42 -31.14 -17.25
CA ARG A 3 -47.14 -30.49 -16.94
C ARG A 3 -47.41 -29.01 -16.64
N ILE A 4 -47.51 -28.68 -15.36
CA ILE A 4 -47.45 -27.30 -14.88
C ILE A 4 -46.00 -26.84 -15.07
N VAL A 5 -45.70 -26.28 -16.24
CA VAL A 5 -44.47 -25.51 -16.45
C VAL A 5 -44.69 -24.18 -15.76
N THR A 6 -44.28 -24.10 -14.49
CA THR A 6 -44.25 -22.84 -13.74
C THR A 6 -43.20 -21.94 -14.40
N ILE A 7 -43.64 -21.14 -15.37
CA ILE A 7 -42.88 -20.00 -15.89
C ILE A 7 -42.83 -18.98 -14.75
N LEU A 8 -41.89 -19.18 -13.82
CA LEU A 8 -41.42 -18.11 -12.96
C LEU A 8 -40.86 -17.05 -13.90
N LYS A 9 -41.69 -16.04 -14.18
CA LYS A 9 -41.33 -14.82 -14.89
C LYS A 9 -40.17 -14.22 -14.08
N ARG A 10 -38.94 -14.55 -14.46
CA ARG A 10 -37.72 -13.96 -13.92
C ARG A 10 -37.84 -12.49 -14.27
N GLN A 11 -38.37 -11.68 -13.35
CA GLN A 11 -38.45 -10.23 -13.52
C GLN A 11 -37.04 -9.81 -13.91
N ALA A 12 -36.87 -9.37 -15.15
CA ALA A 12 -35.59 -8.92 -15.63
C ALA A 12 -35.15 -7.82 -14.67
N PRO A 13 -34.00 -7.97 -13.99
CA PRO A 13 -33.51 -6.92 -13.11
C PRO A 13 -33.48 -5.62 -13.92
N SER A 14 -33.97 -4.54 -13.32
CA SER A 14 -34.05 -3.25 -13.99
C SER A 14 -32.66 -2.88 -14.51
N ALA A 15 -32.60 -2.27 -15.70
CA ALA A 15 -31.34 -1.89 -16.35
C ALA A 15 -30.43 -1.04 -15.43
N PHE A 16 -31.03 -0.36 -14.46
CA PHE A 16 -30.36 0.42 -13.43
C PHE A 16 -29.54 -0.43 -12.45
N SER A 17 -30.08 -1.55 -11.96
CA SER A 17 -29.37 -2.47 -11.06
C SER A 17 -28.17 -3.16 -11.74
N CYS A 18 -28.21 -3.32 -13.07
CA CYS A 18 -27.11 -3.93 -13.82
C CYS A 18 -25.86 -3.05 -13.93
N ALA A 19 -25.98 -1.72 -13.80
CA ALA A 19 -24.86 -0.78 -13.88
C ALA A 19 -24.29 -0.38 -12.52
N LEU A 20 -25.04 -0.63 -11.44
CA LEU A 20 -24.68 -0.18 -10.09
C LEU A 20 -23.47 -0.92 -9.50
N ILE A 21 -23.42 -2.25 -9.66
CA ILE A 21 -22.31 -3.09 -9.17
C ILE A 21 -20.96 -2.66 -9.77
N PRO A 22 -20.78 -2.63 -11.12
CA PRO A 22 -19.49 -2.23 -11.69
C PRO A 22 -19.11 -0.78 -11.37
N PHE A 23 -20.09 0.11 -11.18
CA PHE A 23 -19.84 1.48 -10.76
C PHE A 23 -19.23 1.55 -9.34
N PHE A 24 -19.86 0.91 -8.35
CA PHE A 24 -19.33 0.92 -6.98
C PHE A 24 -17.96 0.23 -6.87
N LEU A 25 -17.78 -0.91 -7.54
CA LEU A 25 -16.49 -1.61 -7.54
C LEU A 25 -15.40 -0.82 -8.24
N SER A 26 -15.74 -0.08 -9.29
CA SER A 26 -14.82 0.87 -9.92
C SER A 26 -14.38 1.96 -8.94
N LEU A 27 -15.32 2.59 -8.22
CA LEU A 27 -14.99 3.61 -7.22
C LEU A 27 -14.06 3.06 -6.14
N ILE A 28 -14.34 1.85 -5.64
CA ILE A 28 -13.48 1.19 -4.64
C ILE A 28 -12.05 1.01 -5.17
N LEU A 29 -11.88 0.48 -6.39
CA LEU A 29 -10.55 0.27 -6.98
C LEU A 29 -9.80 1.59 -7.23
N LEU A 30 -10.50 2.62 -7.72
CA LEU A 30 -9.89 3.93 -7.97
C LEU A 30 -9.47 4.60 -6.65
N SER A 31 -10.29 4.51 -5.61
CA SER A 31 -9.95 5.04 -4.29
C SER A 31 -8.80 4.26 -3.64
N ALA A 32 -8.79 2.93 -3.75
CA ALA A 32 -7.70 2.10 -3.24
C ALA A 32 -6.38 2.41 -3.94
N GLY A 33 -6.37 2.50 -5.28
CA GLY A 33 -5.20 2.89 -6.06
C GLY A 33 -4.70 4.29 -5.70
N ALA A 34 -5.60 5.26 -5.56
CA ALA A 34 -5.24 6.63 -5.18
C ALA A 34 -4.57 6.68 -3.81
N TRP A 35 -5.09 5.92 -2.84
CA TRP A 35 -4.54 5.91 -1.49
C TRP A 35 -3.17 5.22 -1.42
N LYS A 36 -2.99 4.11 -2.15
CA LYS A 36 -1.68 3.45 -2.29
C LYS A 36 -0.66 4.37 -2.99
N GLY A 37 -1.08 5.09 -4.02
CA GLY A 37 -0.26 6.09 -4.69
C GLY A 37 0.18 7.22 -3.75
N TYR A 38 -0.73 7.71 -2.90
CA TYR A 38 -0.42 8.74 -1.90
C TYR A 38 0.58 8.25 -0.84
N GLU A 39 0.42 7.02 -0.35
CA GLU A 39 1.39 6.44 0.59
C GLU A 39 2.76 6.25 -0.07
N LEU A 40 2.80 5.72 -1.29
CA LEU A 40 4.05 5.54 -2.05
C LEU A 40 4.78 6.87 -2.29
N PHE A 41 4.04 7.96 -2.38
CA PHE A 41 4.59 9.31 -2.54
C PHE A 41 5.12 9.89 -1.21
N THR A 42 4.47 9.59 -0.09
CA THR A 42 4.73 10.26 1.20
C THR A 42 5.57 9.45 2.18
N ALA A 43 5.61 8.12 2.03
CA ALA A 43 6.29 7.23 2.94
C ALA A 43 7.54 6.60 2.28
N PRO A 44 8.70 6.61 2.96
CA PRO A 44 9.83 5.80 2.53
C PRO A 44 9.52 4.33 2.72
N LEU A 45 9.65 3.55 1.65
CA LEU A 45 9.45 2.11 1.67
C LEU A 45 10.81 1.41 1.74
N PRO A 46 11.07 0.58 2.75
CA PRO A 46 12.24 -0.27 2.77
C PRO A 46 12.08 -1.38 1.71
N GLU A 47 12.96 -1.39 0.70
CA GLU A 47 12.96 -2.38 -0.38
C GLU A 47 13.59 -3.71 0.08
N THR A 48 12.95 -4.42 1.01
CA THR A 48 13.49 -5.68 1.57
C THR A 48 13.15 -6.92 0.73
N SER A 49 12.12 -6.85 -0.10
CA SER A 49 11.60 -7.97 -0.89
C SER A 49 11.02 -7.52 -2.24
N LEU A 50 10.76 -8.46 -3.15
CA LEU A 50 10.07 -8.16 -4.42
C LEU A 50 8.67 -7.57 -4.20
N TRP A 51 7.96 -8.02 -3.16
CA TRP A 51 6.61 -7.54 -2.82
C TRP A 51 6.61 -6.11 -2.28
N THR A 52 7.71 -5.70 -1.67
CA THR A 52 7.92 -4.33 -1.20
C THR A 52 8.71 -3.49 -2.20
N SER A 53 9.05 -4.04 -3.37
CA SER A 53 9.77 -3.29 -4.39
C SER A 53 8.88 -2.20 -4.97
N ARG A 54 9.45 -1.01 -5.13
CA ARG A 54 8.69 0.16 -5.58
C ARG A 54 8.05 -0.06 -6.96
N GLY A 55 8.78 -0.69 -7.88
CA GLY A 55 8.28 -0.99 -9.22
C GLY A 55 7.09 -1.95 -9.21
N PHE A 56 7.11 -2.96 -8.34
CA PHE A 56 5.98 -3.88 -8.15
C PHE A 56 4.75 -3.14 -7.62
N LEU A 57 4.91 -2.30 -6.60
CA LEU A 57 3.81 -1.52 -6.03
C LEU A 57 3.21 -0.53 -7.03
N ILE A 58 4.04 0.16 -7.82
CA ILE A 58 3.57 1.01 -8.92
C ILE A 58 2.74 0.18 -9.91
N ALA A 59 3.22 -0.99 -10.32
CA ALA A 59 2.48 -1.86 -11.23
C ALA A 59 1.13 -2.31 -10.67
N VAL A 60 1.06 -2.63 -9.37
CA VAL A 60 -0.21 -2.96 -8.70
C VAL A 60 -1.15 -1.76 -8.69
N ILE A 61 -0.69 -0.56 -8.32
CA ILE A 61 -1.50 0.68 -8.33
C ILE A 61 -2.07 0.96 -9.72
N GLU A 62 -1.22 0.94 -10.74
CA GLU A 62 -1.63 1.17 -12.14
C GLU A 62 -2.64 0.10 -12.60
N SER A 63 -2.45 -1.16 -12.19
CA SER A 63 -3.40 -2.23 -12.52
C SER A 63 -4.77 -2.05 -11.87
N GLU A 64 -4.83 -1.56 -10.63
CA GLU A 64 -6.08 -1.22 -9.93
C GLU A 64 -6.80 -0.05 -10.60
N PHE A 65 -6.05 1.00 -10.96
CA PHE A 65 -6.58 2.14 -11.71
C PHE A 65 -7.12 1.73 -13.08
N ALA A 66 -6.33 1.00 -13.86
CA ALA A 66 -6.73 0.53 -15.18
C ALA A 66 -7.98 -0.35 -15.12
N LEU A 67 -8.05 -1.27 -14.15
CA LEU A 67 -9.21 -2.14 -13.94
C LEU A 67 -10.43 -1.34 -13.47
N GLY A 68 -10.25 -0.37 -12.58
CA GLY A 68 -11.30 0.53 -12.11
C GLY A 68 -11.91 1.34 -13.26
N LEU A 69 -11.08 1.92 -14.13
CA LEU A 69 -11.54 2.62 -15.33
C LEU A 69 -12.21 1.64 -16.32
N TRP A 70 -11.66 0.45 -16.51
CA TRP A 70 -12.24 -0.54 -17.41
C TRP A 70 -13.66 -0.94 -16.99
N LEU A 71 -13.90 -1.14 -15.69
CA LEU A 71 -15.24 -1.37 -15.13
C LEU A 71 -16.16 -0.16 -15.30
N LEU A 72 -15.66 1.05 -15.06
CA LEU A 72 -16.46 2.29 -15.15
C LEU A 72 -17.00 2.54 -16.55
N PHE A 73 -16.14 2.37 -17.56
CA PHE A 73 -16.48 2.69 -18.95
C PHE A 73 -17.15 1.53 -19.71
N GLY A 74 -17.03 0.30 -19.18
CA GLY A 74 -17.69 -0.87 -19.73
C GLY A 74 -17.22 -1.26 -21.14
N LEU A 75 -15.93 -1.04 -21.46
CA LEU A 75 -15.37 -1.25 -22.80
C LEU A 75 -15.47 -2.70 -23.31
N TRP A 76 -15.36 -3.64 -22.38
CA TRP A 76 -15.54 -5.08 -22.62
C TRP A 76 -16.09 -5.75 -21.34
N PRO A 77 -17.41 -5.74 -21.11
CA PRO A 77 -18.01 -6.10 -19.82
C PRO A 77 -17.68 -7.52 -19.36
N HIS A 78 -17.60 -8.49 -20.28
CA HIS A 78 -17.23 -9.86 -19.95
C HIS A 78 -15.76 -9.99 -19.53
N GLY A 79 -14.86 -9.29 -20.22
CA GLY A 79 -13.43 -9.25 -19.89
C GLY A 79 -13.20 -8.54 -18.56
N ALA A 80 -13.75 -7.33 -18.40
CA ALA A 80 -13.66 -6.54 -17.18
C ALA A 80 -14.19 -7.31 -15.96
N ARG A 81 -15.32 -8.01 -16.11
CA ARG A 81 -15.88 -8.86 -15.04
C ARG A 81 -14.92 -9.96 -14.62
N ARG A 82 -14.35 -10.70 -15.59
CA ARG A 82 -13.43 -11.82 -15.29
C ARG A 82 -12.15 -11.31 -14.63
N ALA A 83 -11.58 -10.22 -15.16
CA ALA A 83 -10.40 -9.59 -14.60
C ALA A 83 -10.66 -9.08 -13.17
N ALA A 84 -11.78 -8.39 -12.94
CA ALA A 84 -12.15 -7.90 -11.63
C ALA A 84 -12.42 -9.03 -10.64
N LEU A 85 -13.11 -10.09 -11.06
CA LEU A 85 -13.34 -11.26 -10.20
C LEU A 85 -12.01 -11.90 -9.80
N ALA A 86 -11.08 -12.07 -10.74
CA ALA A 86 -9.76 -12.60 -10.44
C ALA A 86 -8.99 -11.70 -9.45
N ALA A 87 -8.99 -10.38 -9.68
CA ALA A 87 -8.31 -9.42 -8.80
C ALA A 87 -8.89 -9.44 -7.38
N PHE A 88 -10.22 -9.32 -7.22
CA PHE A 88 -10.86 -9.36 -5.90
C PHE A 88 -10.71 -10.72 -5.20
N LEU A 89 -10.61 -11.83 -5.94
CA LEU A 89 -10.29 -13.12 -5.33
C LEU A 89 -8.85 -13.17 -4.79
N VAL A 90 -7.88 -12.60 -5.52
CA VAL A 90 -6.51 -12.49 -5.04
C VAL A 90 -6.45 -11.60 -3.80
N PHE A 91 -7.10 -10.43 -3.83
CA PHE A 91 -7.17 -9.52 -2.68
C PHE A 91 -7.84 -10.18 -1.48
N PHE A 92 -8.94 -10.90 -1.69
CA PHE A 92 -9.61 -11.68 -0.64
C PHE A 92 -8.66 -12.68 0.02
N VAL A 93 -7.92 -13.47 -0.76
CA VAL A 93 -6.99 -14.48 -0.23
C VAL A 93 -5.87 -13.82 0.59
N VAL A 94 -5.30 -12.71 0.10
CA VAL A 94 -4.26 -11.96 0.82
C VAL A 94 -4.81 -11.38 2.13
N SER A 95 -5.96 -10.70 2.07
CA SER A 95 -6.62 -10.11 3.25
C SER A 95 -7.02 -11.16 4.27
N LEU A 96 -7.50 -12.33 3.82
CA LEU A 96 -7.83 -13.46 4.69
C LEU A 96 -6.59 -14.04 5.36
N PHE A 97 -5.49 -14.20 4.62
CA PHE A 97 -4.23 -14.67 5.17
C PHE A 97 -3.71 -13.73 6.27
N MET A 98 -3.70 -12.42 6.03
CA MET A 98 -3.31 -11.43 7.04
C MET A 98 -4.26 -11.43 8.26
N ALA A 99 -5.56 -11.61 8.03
CA ALA A 99 -6.55 -11.72 9.11
C ALA A 99 -6.31 -12.95 10.00
N LEU A 100 -5.90 -14.08 9.41
CA LEU A 100 -5.55 -15.30 10.12
C LEU A 100 -4.19 -15.21 10.84
N ALA A 101 -3.24 -14.47 10.27
CA ALA A 101 -1.95 -14.16 10.89
C ALA A 101 -2.05 -13.19 12.08
N GLY A 102 -3.20 -12.53 12.26
CA GLY A 102 -3.41 -11.59 13.35
C GLY A 102 -2.80 -10.21 13.11
N GLU A 103 -2.53 -9.86 11.85
CA GLU A 103 -1.98 -8.55 11.48
C GLU A 103 -2.96 -7.42 11.82
N SER A 104 -2.41 -6.29 12.27
CA SER A 104 -3.21 -5.13 12.69
C SER A 104 -3.77 -4.33 11.51
N SER A 105 -3.11 -4.39 10.34
CA SER A 105 -3.49 -3.66 9.11
C SER A 105 -3.22 -4.48 7.85
N CYS A 106 -4.09 -4.35 6.85
CA CYS A 106 -3.92 -4.97 5.52
C CYS A 106 -2.88 -4.24 4.65
N GLY A 107 -2.60 -2.95 4.93
CA GLY A 107 -1.87 -2.06 4.01
C GLY A 107 -2.62 -1.73 2.71
N CYS A 108 -3.81 -2.31 2.51
CA CYS A 108 -4.60 -2.21 1.28
C CYS A 108 -5.15 -0.80 1.01
N PHE A 109 -5.28 0.02 2.07
CA PHE A 109 -5.62 1.46 2.03
C PHE A 109 -4.47 2.29 2.59
N GLY A 110 -3.24 1.88 2.29
CA GLY A 110 -2.01 2.45 2.80
C GLY A 110 -2.02 2.80 4.29
N ARG A 111 -1.77 4.08 4.61
CA ARG A 111 -1.61 4.56 6.00
C ARG A 111 -2.87 4.45 6.87
N VAL A 112 -4.06 4.26 6.30
CA VAL A 112 -5.27 4.11 7.12
C VAL A 112 -5.30 2.69 7.67
N PRO A 113 -5.18 2.50 9.00
CA PRO A 113 -5.19 1.18 9.59
C PRO A 113 -6.61 0.61 9.50
N VAL A 114 -6.83 -0.28 8.53
CA VAL A 114 -8.08 -1.04 8.42
C VAL A 114 -7.77 -2.49 8.74
N SER A 115 -8.51 -3.06 9.70
CA SER A 115 -8.35 -4.47 10.08
C SER A 115 -8.51 -5.37 8.85
N PRO A 116 -7.59 -6.32 8.62
CA PRO A 116 -7.66 -7.24 7.48
C PRO A 116 -8.99 -8.03 7.38
N ARG A 117 -9.67 -8.26 8.50
CA ARG A 117 -10.97 -8.95 8.55
C ARG A 117 -12.06 -8.21 7.77
N TYR A 118 -12.12 -6.87 7.89
CA TYR A 118 -13.11 -6.08 7.17
C TYR A 118 -12.83 -6.07 5.67
N ILE A 119 -11.55 -6.02 5.29
CA ILE A 119 -11.15 -6.05 3.88
C ILE A 119 -11.46 -7.42 3.26
N ALA A 120 -11.18 -8.52 3.98
CA ALA A 120 -11.56 -9.85 3.52
C ALA A 120 -13.08 -9.98 3.28
N VAL A 121 -13.92 -9.43 4.18
CA VAL A 121 -15.38 -9.42 3.98
C VAL A 121 -15.77 -8.57 2.76
N LEU A 122 -15.15 -7.40 2.59
CA LEU A 122 -15.40 -6.53 1.44
C LEU A 122 -15.04 -7.21 0.11
N ASP A 123 -13.86 -7.80 0.02
CA ASP A 123 -13.37 -8.48 -1.20
C ASP A 123 -14.19 -9.73 -1.51
N PHE A 124 -14.61 -10.48 -0.48
CA PHE A 124 -15.53 -11.61 -0.64
C PHE A 124 -16.89 -11.15 -1.18
N ALA A 125 -17.46 -10.08 -0.61
CA ALA A 125 -18.72 -9.52 -1.07
C ALA A 125 -18.62 -8.99 -2.51
N ALA A 126 -17.52 -8.32 -2.87
CA ALA A 126 -17.23 -7.87 -4.23
C ALA A 126 -17.14 -9.04 -5.22
N SER A 127 -16.38 -10.08 -4.85
CA SER A 127 -16.21 -11.30 -5.65
C SER A 127 -17.55 -12.01 -5.86
N LEU A 128 -18.32 -12.19 -4.79
CA LEU A 128 -19.65 -12.81 -4.85
C LEU A 128 -20.60 -11.97 -5.72
N SER A 129 -20.58 -10.64 -5.57
CA SER A 129 -21.39 -9.73 -6.39
C SER A 129 -21.04 -9.83 -7.87
N LEU A 130 -19.75 -9.88 -8.23
CA LEU A 130 -19.29 -10.09 -9.61
C LEU A 130 -19.63 -11.49 -10.13
N TRP A 131 -19.58 -12.52 -9.28
CA TRP A 131 -19.92 -13.88 -9.66
C TRP A 131 -21.42 -14.02 -9.95
N LEU A 132 -22.28 -13.43 -9.12
CA LEU A 132 -23.73 -13.42 -9.29
C LEU A 132 -24.18 -12.48 -10.43
N TRP A 133 -23.51 -11.35 -10.61
CA TRP A 133 -23.79 -10.40 -11.68
C TRP A 133 -23.50 -11.03 -13.04
N ARG A 134 -24.49 -11.04 -13.93
CA ARG A 134 -24.31 -11.40 -15.34
C ARG A 134 -24.42 -10.13 -16.17
N PRO A 135 -23.37 -9.75 -16.93
CA PRO A 135 -23.48 -8.65 -17.87
C PRO A 135 -24.57 -9.03 -18.86
N SER A 136 -25.70 -8.36 -18.74
CA SER A 136 -26.83 -8.59 -19.63
C SER A 136 -26.44 -7.95 -20.94
N ALA A 137 -26.45 -8.74 -22.02
CA ALA A 137 -26.29 -8.26 -23.38
C ALA A 137 -27.53 -7.47 -23.82
N ILE A 138 -27.99 -6.53 -22.99
CA ILE A 138 -28.90 -5.49 -23.41
C ILE A 138 -28.06 -4.65 -24.36
N ALA A 139 -28.04 -5.09 -25.62
CA ALA A 139 -27.61 -4.35 -26.78
C ALA A 139 -28.54 -3.14 -26.88
N VAL A 140 -28.34 -2.16 -25.99
CA VAL A 140 -28.62 -0.79 -26.37
C VAL A 140 -27.68 -0.60 -27.55
N GLU A 141 -28.23 -0.59 -28.76
CA GLU A 141 -27.51 -0.31 -30.01
C GLU A 141 -26.85 1.06 -29.85
N ARG A 142 -25.67 1.06 -29.24
CA ARG A 142 -24.85 2.24 -29.11
C ARG A 142 -24.08 2.37 -30.42
N PRO A 143 -24.11 3.54 -31.07
CA PRO A 143 -23.40 3.72 -32.32
C PRO A 143 -21.92 3.35 -32.13
N VAL A 144 -21.34 2.62 -33.09
CA VAL A 144 -19.97 2.08 -33.02
C VAL A 144 -18.94 3.15 -32.65
N GLY A 145 -19.15 4.40 -33.10
CA GLY A 145 -18.32 5.56 -32.75
C GLY A 145 -18.24 5.86 -31.24
N SER A 146 -19.28 5.54 -30.47
CA SER A 146 -19.29 5.72 -29.02
C SER A 146 -18.35 4.76 -28.28
N ARG A 147 -18.07 3.57 -28.85
CA ARG A 147 -17.14 2.62 -28.25
C ARG A 147 -15.69 3.06 -28.45
N LEU A 148 -15.32 3.43 -29.68
CA LEU A 148 -13.99 3.94 -29.98
C LEU A 148 -13.69 5.22 -29.20
N LEU A 149 -14.65 6.15 -29.10
CA LEU A 149 -14.51 7.36 -28.31
C LEU A 149 -14.28 7.06 -26.81
N ARG A 150 -14.98 6.07 -26.25
CA ARG A 150 -14.75 5.64 -24.85
C ARG A 150 -13.38 5.00 -24.67
N VAL A 151 -12.98 4.10 -25.57
CA VAL A 151 -11.64 3.48 -25.52
C VAL A 151 -10.58 4.59 -25.59
N ALA A 152 -10.71 5.51 -26.54
CA ALA A 152 -9.81 6.65 -26.67
C ALA A 152 -9.81 7.53 -25.42
N ALA A 153 -10.97 7.80 -24.82
CA ALA A 153 -11.07 8.57 -23.57
C ALA A 153 -10.39 7.86 -22.40
N VAL A 154 -10.54 6.53 -22.25
CA VAL A 154 -9.86 5.75 -21.21
C VAL A 154 -8.36 5.74 -21.43
N LEU A 155 -7.91 5.46 -22.65
CA LEU A 155 -6.49 5.46 -22.99
C LEU A 155 -5.87 6.85 -22.81
N LEU A 156 -6.56 7.91 -23.21
CA LEU A 156 -6.13 9.28 -23.02
C LEU A 156 -6.06 9.62 -21.54
N LEU A 157 -7.07 9.26 -20.74
CA LEU A 157 -7.04 9.48 -19.29
C LEU A 157 -5.89 8.72 -18.62
N PHE A 158 -5.68 7.46 -18.98
CA PHE A 158 -4.58 6.65 -18.48
C PHE A 158 -3.21 7.23 -18.88
N LEU A 159 -3.08 7.73 -20.12
CA LEU A 159 -1.84 8.32 -20.63
C LEU A 159 -1.57 9.73 -20.06
N LEU A 160 -2.61 10.52 -19.76
CA LEU A 160 -2.47 11.87 -19.22
C LEU A 160 -2.37 11.90 -17.68
N VAL A 161 -2.92 10.90 -16.99
CA VAL A 161 -2.96 10.87 -15.52
C VAL A 161 -2.13 9.71 -14.98
N GLY A 162 -2.40 8.48 -15.44
CA GLY A 162 -1.69 7.28 -14.98
C GLY A 162 -0.19 7.37 -15.25
N VAL A 163 0.21 7.47 -16.52
CA VAL A 163 1.64 7.48 -16.90
C VAL A 163 2.45 8.59 -16.20
N PRO A 164 2.02 9.87 -16.17
CA PRO A 164 2.74 10.90 -15.43
C PRO A 164 2.78 10.62 -13.94
N SER A 165 1.70 10.12 -13.34
CA SER A 165 1.69 9.74 -11.92
C SER A 165 2.68 8.62 -11.62
N GLY A 166 2.75 7.59 -12.46
CA GLY A 166 3.74 6.51 -12.36
C GLY A 166 5.17 7.01 -12.54
N ILE A 167 5.42 7.96 -13.46
CA ILE A 167 6.75 8.57 -13.64
C ILE A 167 7.14 9.40 -12.43
N VAL A 168 6.25 10.25 -11.92
CA VAL A 168 6.49 11.05 -10.71
C VAL A 168 6.75 10.12 -9.53
N LEU A 169 5.94 9.08 -9.36
CA LEU A 169 6.12 8.08 -8.32
C LEU A 169 7.42 7.28 -8.49
N ALA A 170 7.89 7.00 -9.70
CA ALA A 170 9.16 6.31 -9.91
C ALA A 170 10.37 7.23 -9.68
N ALA A 171 10.25 8.50 -10.08
CA ALA A 171 11.32 9.49 -9.96
C ALA A 171 11.48 10.02 -8.53
N HIS A 172 10.41 10.05 -7.74
CA HIS A 172 10.43 10.59 -6.38
C HIS A 172 11.09 9.63 -5.38
N ARG A 173 12.42 9.45 -5.44
CA ARG A 173 13.14 8.72 -4.40
C ARG A 173 13.16 9.57 -3.13
N PRO A 174 12.56 9.14 -2.00
CA PRO A 174 12.77 9.81 -0.73
C PRO A 174 14.27 9.81 -0.49
N THR A 175 14.84 10.99 -0.16
CA THR A 175 16.28 11.14 -0.02
C THR A 175 16.76 10.21 1.08
N SER A 176 17.49 9.16 0.71
CA SER A 176 18.26 8.39 1.69
C SER A 176 19.34 9.31 2.26
N LEU A 177 19.58 9.27 3.57
CA LEU A 177 20.75 9.89 4.18
C LEU A 177 22.00 9.47 3.43
N ASN A 178 22.51 10.33 2.55
CA ASN A 178 23.84 10.15 2.00
C ASN A 178 24.81 10.37 3.18
N PRO A 179 25.91 9.61 3.30
CA PRO A 179 26.84 9.74 4.43
C PRO A 179 27.37 11.17 4.61
N ASP A 180 27.42 11.93 3.50
CA ASP A 180 27.89 13.30 3.46
C ASP A 180 26.74 14.33 3.42
N ALA A 181 25.49 13.91 3.21
CA ALA A 181 24.37 14.83 3.04
C ALA A 181 23.85 15.32 4.39
N GLU A 182 23.80 16.64 4.52
CA GLU A 182 22.95 17.35 5.46
C GLU A 182 21.50 16.85 5.30
N ILE A 183 20.89 16.35 6.38
CA ILE A 183 19.44 16.21 6.51
C ILE A 183 18.87 17.57 6.12
N ASP A 184 18.27 17.61 4.95
CA ASP A 184 17.50 18.76 4.51
C ASP A 184 16.37 18.93 5.53
N ALA A 185 16.45 19.99 6.32
CA ALA A 185 15.48 20.29 7.38
C ALA A 185 14.04 20.45 6.86
N ASN A 186 13.87 20.54 5.53
CA ASN A 186 12.58 20.62 4.87
C ASN A 186 11.94 19.24 4.56
N GLN A 187 12.62 18.13 4.86
CA GLN A 187 12.09 16.78 4.62
C GLN A 187 11.50 16.16 5.90
N SER A 188 10.29 15.61 5.77
CA SER A 188 9.50 15.12 6.92
C SER A 188 9.83 13.69 7.37
N VAL A 189 10.54 12.89 6.55
CA VAL A 189 10.87 11.51 6.90
C VAL A 189 12.26 11.14 6.40
N VAL A 190 13.10 10.66 7.32
CA VAL A 190 14.47 10.23 7.05
C VAL A 190 14.58 8.72 7.27
N LEU A 191 14.86 7.96 6.22
CA LEU A 191 15.08 6.52 6.32
C LEU A 191 16.51 6.24 6.80
N LEU A 192 16.64 5.57 7.93
CA LEU A 192 17.92 5.09 8.45
C LEU A 192 18.22 3.71 7.84
N GLU A 193 19.38 3.57 7.19
CA GLU A 193 19.84 2.31 6.60
C GLU A 193 21.18 1.90 7.24
N PRO A 194 21.18 1.24 8.42
CA PRO A 194 22.38 0.96 9.20
C PRO A 194 23.46 0.19 8.43
N ASP A 195 23.05 -0.70 7.53
CA ASP A 195 23.96 -1.50 6.71
C ASP A 195 24.85 -0.63 5.81
N LYS A 196 24.36 0.54 5.39
CA LYS A 196 25.14 1.50 4.58
C LYS A 196 26.16 2.29 5.41
N TRP A 197 26.08 2.21 6.74
CA TRP A 197 26.97 2.94 7.65
C TRP A 197 28.19 2.11 8.06
N ILE A 198 28.19 0.79 7.78
CA ILE A 198 29.31 -0.10 8.12
C ILE A 198 30.60 0.38 7.43
N GLY A 199 31.64 0.62 8.23
CA GLY A 199 32.92 1.14 7.74
C GLY A 199 32.94 2.63 7.40
N ARG A 200 31.85 3.37 7.65
CA ARG A 200 31.75 4.82 7.45
C ARG A 200 31.54 5.54 8.78
N ARG A 201 31.76 6.86 8.80
CA ARG A 201 31.42 7.70 9.95
C ARG A 201 29.90 7.69 10.15
N CYS A 202 29.45 7.54 11.39
CA CYS A 202 28.02 7.50 11.71
C CYS A 202 27.35 8.84 11.31
N PRO A 203 26.33 8.83 10.43
CA PRO A 203 25.72 10.06 9.92
C PRO A 203 24.86 10.78 10.97
N LEU A 204 24.47 10.10 12.05
CA LEU A 204 23.68 10.68 13.13
C LEU A 204 24.47 11.60 14.06
N LEU A 205 25.81 11.56 14.04
CA LEU A 205 26.65 12.30 14.99
C LEU A 205 26.38 13.82 14.98
N LYS A 206 25.97 14.38 13.83
CA LYS A 206 25.67 15.82 13.70
C LYS A 206 24.27 16.22 14.17
N TYR A 207 23.41 15.26 14.51
CA TYR A 207 22.01 15.49 14.92
C TYR A 207 21.73 15.15 16.38
N ILE A 208 22.75 14.72 17.11
CA ILE A 208 22.64 14.22 18.47
C ILE A 208 23.56 15.02 19.37
N ASP A 209 23.11 15.27 20.57
CA ASP A 209 23.79 16.04 21.61
C ASP A 209 25.11 15.39 22.05
N VAL A 210 25.19 14.06 22.03
CA VAL A 210 26.37 13.26 22.40
C VAL A 210 27.25 12.85 21.21
N GLY A 211 27.21 13.63 20.13
CA GLY A 211 27.88 13.30 18.86
C GLY A 211 29.41 13.25 18.96
N ASP A 212 30.01 14.13 19.75
CA ASP A 212 31.46 14.18 19.91
C ASP A 212 31.97 13.00 20.75
N GLU A 213 31.25 12.60 21.79
CA GLU A 213 31.56 11.42 22.60
C GLU A 213 31.43 10.13 21.79
N LEU A 214 30.36 10.00 20.99
CA LEU A 214 30.10 8.85 20.14
C LEU A 214 31.11 8.69 18.99
N SER A 215 31.86 9.75 18.65
CA SER A 215 32.87 9.70 17.61
C SER A 215 34.15 8.94 18.03
N HIS A 216 34.28 8.58 19.31
CA HIS A 216 35.46 7.91 19.87
C HIS A 216 35.10 6.61 20.60
N GLY A 217 35.84 5.53 20.33
CA GLY A 217 35.68 4.26 21.02
C GLY A 217 34.55 3.37 20.49
N GLY A 218 34.26 2.28 21.21
CA GLY A 218 33.18 1.35 20.89
C GLY A 218 31.89 1.73 21.61
N TRP A 219 30.80 1.88 20.84
CA TRP A 219 29.49 2.23 21.38
C TRP A 219 28.39 1.29 20.90
N ILE A 220 27.44 1.01 21.79
CA ILE A 220 26.12 0.46 21.49
C ILE A 220 25.14 1.63 21.50
N VAL A 221 24.61 1.97 20.33
CA VAL A 221 23.63 3.05 20.19
C VAL A 221 22.24 2.44 20.16
N VAL A 222 21.39 2.85 21.12
CA VAL A 222 19.99 2.44 21.22
C VAL A 222 19.11 3.61 20.80
N LEU A 223 18.56 3.53 19.60
CA LEU A 223 17.54 4.48 19.13
C LEU A 223 16.19 4.06 19.72
N TYR A 224 15.50 4.98 20.38
CA TYR A 224 14.20 4.67 20.99
C TYR A 224 13.21 5.84 20.86
N HIS A 225 11.92 5.50 20.91
CA HIS A 225 10.84 6.48 20.95
C HIS A 225 10.11 6.35 22.28
N HIS A 226 9.88 7.46 22.99
CA HIS A 226 9.27 7.45 24.32
C HIS A 226 7.86 6.84 24.32
N ASP A 227 7.08 7.07 23.27
CA ASP A 227 5.70 6.55 23.15
C ASP A 227 5.61 5.15 22.53
N CYS A 228 6.74 4.47 22.26
CA CYS A 228 6.71 3.12 21.72
C CYS A 228 6.62 2.08 22.85
N PRO A 229 5.51 1.32 23.01
CA PRO A 229 5.35 0.36 24.10
C PRO A 229 6.45 -0.71 24.11
N ARG A 230 6.88 -1.15 22.93
CA ARG A 230 7.97 -2.13 22.81
C ARG A 230 9.29 -1.51 23.26
N CYS A 231 9.57 -0.25 22.91
CA CYS A 231 10.78 0.42 23.39
C CYS A 231 10.78 0.56 24.91
N GLN A 232 9.64 0.87 25.53
CA GLN A 232 9.52 0.95 26.99
C GLN A 232 9.76 -0.41 27.67
N GLU A 233 9.37 -1.51 27.03
CA GLU A 233 9.62 -2.87 27.53
C GLU A 233 11.11 -3.24 27.45
N VAL A 234 11.80 -2.88 26.36
CA VAL A 234 13.17 -3.35 26.11
C VAL A 234 14.24 -2.38 26.65
N ALA A 235 13.93 -1.09 26.81
CA ALA A 235 14.91 -0.09 27.28
C ALA A 235 15.54 -0.44 28.64
N PRO A 236 14.79 -0.89 29.67
CA PRO A 236 15.38 -1.26 30.97
C PRO A 236 16.41 -2.39 30.86
N GLU A 237 16.25 -3.31 29.91
CA GLU A 237 17.21 -4.40 29.67
C GLU A 237 18.56 -3.84 29.19
N TYR A 238 18.53 -2.88 28.26
CA TYR A 238 19.74 -2.23 27.77
C TYR A 238 20.38 -1.33 28.84
N GLU A 239 19.59 -0.67 29.69
CA GLU A 239 20.12 0.14 30.80
C GLU A 239 20.83 -0.74 31.83
N ALA A 240 20.27 -1.90 32.16
CA ALA A 240 20.89 -2.87 33.04
C ALA A 240 22.22 -3.39 32.45
N ARG A 241 22.26 -3.68 31.14
CA ARG A 241 23.49 -4.08 30.43
C ARG A 241 24.53 -2.97 30.43
N ALA A 242 24.13 -1.72 30.20
CA ALA A 242 25.01 -0.57 30.24
C ALA A 242 25.64 -0.39 31.64
N THR A 243 24.85 -0.56 32.69
CA THR A 243 25.31 -0.48 34.08
C THR A 243 26.29 -1.60 34.42
N ALA A 244 26.01 -2.83 33.99
CA ALA A 244 26.93 -3.96 34.18
C ALA A 244 28.25 -3.78 33.43
N ALA A 245 28.19 -3.27 32.20
CA ALA A 245 29.36 -3.00 31.36
C ALA A 245 30.23 -1.85 31.89
N ALA A 246 29.68 -0.92 32.67
CA ALA A 246 30.42 0.23 33.21
C ALA A 246 31.60 -0.17 34.12
N ALA A 247 31.59 -1.39 34.68
CA ALA A 247 32.69 -1.92 35.49
C ALA A 247 33.88 -2.42 34.66
N ASP A 248 33.70 -2.67 33.36
CA ASP A 248 34.73 -3.16 32.44
C ASP A 248 35.17 -2.03 31.48
N PRO A 249 36.40 -1.49 31.61
CA PRO A 249 36.91 -0.45 30.72
C PRO A 249 37.00 -0.88 29.25
N ALA A 250 37.03 -2.19 28.96
CA ALA A 250 37.10 -2.73 27.62
C ALA A 250 35.72 -2.93 26.97
N ALA A 251 34.64 -2.89 27.77
CA ALA A 251 33.29 -3.05 27.25
C ALA A 251 32.82 -1.80 26.48
N PRO A 252 32.04 -1.96 25.39
CA PRO A 252 31.50 -0.82 24.67
C PRO A 252 30.51 -0.05 25.54
N ARG A 253 30.57 1.28 25.48
CA ARG A 253 29.64 2.15 26.19
C ARG A 253 28.28 2.14 25.50
N THR A 254 27.21 2.41 26.24
CA THR A 254 25.85 2.45 25.66
C THR A 254 25.33 3.88 25.65
N ALA A 255 24.72 4.31 24.55
CA ALA A 255 24.07 5.62 24.41
C ALA A 255 22.61 5.44 23.98
N PHE A 256 21.70 6.11 24.67
CA PHE A 256 20.28 6.14 24.36
C PHE A 256 19.95 7.43 23.62
N ILE A 257 19.45 7.32 22.40
CA ILE A 257 19.10 8.47 21.56
C ILE A 257 17.60 8.46 21.35
N ALA A 258 16.92 9.44 21.93
CA ALA A 258 15.49 9.64 21.75
C ALA A 258 15.21 10.18 20.35
N VAL A 259 14.37 9.48 19.60
CA VAL A 259 13.90 9.89 18.28
C VAL A 259 12.53 10.53 18.45
N TYR A 260 12.43 11.83 18.19
CA TYR A 260 11.16 12.55 18.21
C TYR A 260 10.54 12.52 16.82
N LEU A 261 9.48 11.73 16.64
CA LEU A 261 8.63 11.84 15.45
C LEU A 261 7.70 13.04 15.67
N ARG A 262 7.87 14.10 14.88
CA ARG A 262 6.87 15.18 14.80
C ARG A 262 5.73 14.81 13.87
#